data_AF-A0A6A5TUY0-F1
#
_entry.id   AF-A0A6A5TUY0-F1
#
_cell.length_a   1.000
_cell.length_b   1.000
_cell.length_c   1.000
_cell.angle_alpha   90.00
_cell.angle_beta   90.00
_cell.angle_gamma   90.00
#
_symmetry.space_group_name_H-M   'P 1'
#
loop_
_entity.id
_entity.type
_entity.pdbx_description
1 polymer ?
#
loop_
_entity_poly.entity_id
_entity_poly.type
_entity_poly.pdbx_seq_one_letter_code
_entity_poly.pdbx_strand_id
1 'polypeptide(L)'
;MQLFTNLFVLISVFQIATAVSEKFPAAELVVRQTTTTATAAGGDPCLDYSVTANMSVISANSSYRAAFMQKAPVGTLTTAKMLNAAQVKLPALTKNEDLNNRCGNLTTLALTEAAKNFTNGIVAQFTTEGLPVGIKAGPEVILVVAASCTIFSVVWIFSG
;
A
#
# COMPACT_ATOMS: atom_id res chain seq x y z
N MET A 1 6.66 42.17 -28.80
CA MET A 1 5.76 41.27 -28.04
C MET A 1 4.70 40.55 -28.90
N GLN A 2 4.40 40.97 -30.15
CA GLN A 2 3.43 40.26 -31.00
C GLN A 2 3.90 38.91 -31.57
N LEU A 3 5.20 38.69 -31.73
CA LEU A 3 5.74 37.42 -32.28
C LEU A 3 5.47 36.21 -31.37
N PHE A 4 5.54 36.38 -30.05
CA PHE A 4 5.28 35.30 -29.09
C PHE A 4 3.79 34.94 -29.03
N THR A 5 2.90 35.92 -29.13
CA THR A 5 1.44 35.69 -29.11
C THR A 5 0.99 34.87 -30.32
N ASN A 6 1.51 35.17 -31.51
CA ASN A 6 1.18 34.39 -32.71
C ASN A 6 1.73 32.96 -32.66
N LEU A 7 2.90 32.76 -32.03
CA LEU A 7 3.47 31.43 -31.80
C LEU A 7 2.62 30.58 -30.84
N PHE A 8 2.12 31.18 -29.75
CA PHE A 8 1.24 30.48 -28.80
C PHE A 8 -0.10 30.08 -29.42
N VAL A 9 -0.68 30.92 -30.28
CA VAL A 9 -1.92 30.59 -31.01
C VAL A 9 -1.70 29.44 -31.99
N LEU A 10 -0.57 29.42 -32.71
CA LEU A 10 -0.24 28.32 -33.63
C LEU A 10 -0.04 26.97 -32.90
N ILE A 11 0.57 26.97 -31.71
CA ILE A 11 0.76 25.75 -30.91
C ILE A 11 -0.57 25.24 -30.32
N SER A 12 -1.52 26.12 -30.01
CA SER A 12 -2.84 25.74 -29.49
C SER A 12 -3.70 24.95 -30.49
N VAL A 13 -3.52 25.15 -31.79
CA VAL A 13 -4.29 24.44 -32.83
C VAL A 13 -3.72 23.04 -33.09
N PHE A 14 -2.43 22.81 -32.82
CA PHE A 14 -1.76 21.53 -33.07
C PHE A 14 -2.01 20.45 -32.01
N GLN A 15 -2.67 20.77 -30.89
CA GLN A 15 -2.96 19.81 -29.81
C GLN A 15 -4.15 18.87 -30.10
N ILE A 16 -4.83 19.02 -31.24
CA ILE A 16 -6.05 18.24 -31.58
C ILE A 16 -5.71 16.95 -32.38
N ALA A 17 -4.45 16.71 -32.73
CA ALA A 17 -4.06 15.65 -33.67
C ALA A 17 -3.56 14.32 -33.04
N THR A 18 -3.85 14.03 -31.76
CA THR A 18 -3.55 12.70 -31.16
C THR A 18 -4.71 12.18 -30.32
N ALA A 19 -5.84 11.90 -30.96
CA ALA A 19 -6.86 11.00 -30.42
C ALA A 19 -7.55 10.26 -31.57
N VAL A 20 -6.77 9.62 -32.44
CA VAL A 20 -7.32 8.55 -33.29
C VAL A 20 -7.57 7.36 -32.37
N SER A 21 -8.84 7.13 -32.05
CA SER A 21 -9.27 5.86 -31.48
C SER A 21 -9.02 4.78 -32.52
N GLU A 22 -7.90 4.07 -32.43
CA GLU A 22 -7.73 2.83 -33.18
C GLU A 22 -8.79 1.84 -32.68
N LYS A 23 -9.88 1.70 -33.45
CA LYS A 23 -10.81 0.58 -33.34
C LYS A 23 -10.05 -0.65 -33.80
N PHE A 24 -9.26 -1.24 -32.90
CA PHE A 24 -8.81 -2.60 -33.06
C PHE A 24 -10.06 -3.50 -33.13
N PRO A 25 -10.13 -4.47 -34.07
CA PRO A 25 -11.16 -5.49 -34.00
C PRO A 25 -11.07 -6.13 -32.61
N ALA A 26 -12.19 -6.16 -31.89
CA ALA A 26 -12.27 -6.72 -30.55
C ALA A 26 -11.60 -8.10 -30.58
N ALA A 27 -10.43 -8.22 -29.96
CA ALA A 27 -9.85 -9.51 -29.70
C ALA A 27 -10.89 -10.25 -28.86
N GLU A 28 -11.51 -11.27 -29.45
CA GLU A 28 -12.37 -12.18 -28.72
C GLU A 28 -11.51 -12.81 -27.63
N LEU A 29 -11.67 -12.31 -26.41
CA LEU A 29 -11.06 -12.85 -25.22
C LEU A 29 -11.71 -14.22 -24.98
N VAL A 30 -11.20 -15.25 -25.65
CA VAL A 30 -11.54 -16.63 -25.33
C VAL A 30 -11.09 -16.85 -23.90
N VAL A 31 -12.08 -16.99 -23.01
CA VAL A 31 -11.89 -17.35 -21.61
C VAL A 31 -11.24 -18.75 -21.58
N ARG A 32 -9.92 -18.81 -21.45
CA ARG A 32 -9.17 -20.08 -21.33
C ARG A 32 -9.28 -20.70 -19.92
N GLN A 33 -9.95 -20.04 -19.00
CA GLN A 33 -10.16 -20.54 -17.64
C GLN A 33 -11.65 -20.49 -17.32
N THR A 34 -12.32 -21.60 -17.56
CA THR A 34 -13.60 -21.90 -16.92
C THR A 34 -13.36 -22.03 -15.41
N THR A 35 -13.55 -20.93 -14.69
CA THR A 35 -13.70 -20.96 -13.22
C THR A 35 -14.98 -21.72 -12.92
N THR A 36 -14.86 -23.01 -12.67
CA THR A 36 -15.96 -23.83 -12.17
C THR A 36 -16.39 -23.26 -10.81
N THR A 37 -17.61 -22.75 -10.77
CA THR A 37 -18.34 -22.29 -9.57
C THR A 37 -17.88 -20.97 -8.97
N ALA A 38 -18.58 -19.91 -9.38
CA ALA A 38 -18.54 -18.58 -8.84
C ALA A 38 -19.08 -18.51 -7.39
N THR A 39 -18.18 -18.55 -6.40
CA THR A 39 -18.05 -17.36 -5.54
C THR A 39 -17.26 -16.35 -6.37
N ALA A 40 -17.74 -15.13 -6.51
CA ALA A 40 -17.08 -14.09 -7.29
C ALA A 40 -15.57 -14.05 -6.95
N ALA A 41 -14.74 -14.50 -7.90
CA ALA A 41 -13.28 -14.69 -7.80
C ALA A 41 -12.72 -16.01 -7.22
N GLY A 42 -13.30 -17.18 -7.52
CA GLY A 42 -12.55 -18.42 -7.86
C GLY A 42 -11.37 -18.89 -6.99
N GLY A 43 -11.33 -18.56 -5.70
CA GLY A 43 -10.33 -19.00 -4.73
C GLY A 43 -10.94 -19.79 -3.57
N ASP A 44 -10.15 -20.62 -2.90
CA ASP A 44 -10.55 -21.28 -1.65
C ASP A 44 -10.85 -20.20 -0.59
N PRO A 45 -12.06 -20.13 -0.01
CA PRO A 45 -12.41 -19.12 1.00
C PRO A 45 -11.50 -19.16 2.24
N CYS A 46 -10.92 -20.31 2.55
CA CYS A 46 -9.93 -20.42 3.62
C CYS A 46 -8.60 -19.75 3.24
N LEU A 47 -8.18 -19.86 1.98
CA LEU A 47 -6.99 -19.21 1.46
C LEU A 47 -7.16 -17.69 1.48
N ASP A 48 -8.28 -17.17 1.01
CA ASP A 48 -8.57 -15.73 1.04
C ASP A 48 -8.62 -15.18 2.48
N TYR A 49 -9.17 -15.96 3.42
CA TYR A 49 -9.15 -15.61 4.82
C TYR A 49 -7.73 -15.60 5.39
N SER A 50 -6.90 -16.61 5.08
CA SER A 50 -5.50 -16.67 5.53
C SER A 50 -4.67 -15.47 5.03
N VAL A 51 -4.84 -15.10 3.76
CA VAL A 51 -4.11 -13.99 3.14
C VAL A 51 -4.57 -12.67 3.75
N THR A 52 -5.89 -12.49 3.91
CA THR A 52 -6.46 -11.29 4.53
C THR A 52 -6.03 -11.16 6.00
N ALA A 53 -6.03 -12.26 6.75
CA ALA A 53 -5.56 -12.30 8.13
C ALA A 53 -4.07 -11.92 8.21
N ASN A 54 -3.19 -12.51 7.41
CA ASN A 54 -1.77 -12.16 7.42
C ASN A 54 -1.51 -10.68 7.03
N MET A 55 -2.15 -10.19 5.97
CA MET A 55 -1.99 -8.81 5.53
C MET A 55 -2.54 -7.80 6.55
N SER A 56 -3.62 -8.15 7.23
CA SER A 56 -4.17 -7.32 8.31
C SER A 56 -3.22 -7.22 9.52
N VAL A 57 -2.57 -8.32 9.92
CA VAL A 57 -1.62 -8.33 11.04
C VAL A 57 -0.41 -7.46 10.71
N ILE A 58 0.09 -7.58 9.46
CA ILE A 58 1.17 -6.72 8.95
C ILE A 58 0.76 -5.26 8.96
N SER A 59 -0.46 -4.97 8.53
CA SER A 59 -0.95 -3.58 8.47
C SER A 59 -1.23 -2.96 9.85
N ALA A 60 -1.62 -3.77 10.85
CA ALA A 60 -1.95 -3.33 12.20
C ALA A 60 -0.72 -3.01 13.05
N ASN A 61 0.44 -3.54 12.69
CA ASN A 61 1.71 -3.26 13.35
C ASN A 61 2.58 -2.33 12.49
N SER A 62 2.97 -1.17 13.03
CA SER A 62 3.76 -0.17 12.28
C SER A 62 5.11 -0.71 11.80
N SER A 63 5.75 -1.58 12.58
CA SER A 63 7.04 -2.17 12.23
C SER A 63 6.91 -3.16 11.08
N TYR A 64 5.91 -4.04 11.12
CA TYR A 64 5.64 -4.98 10.04
C TYR A 64 5.22 -4.25 8.77
N ARG A 65 4.36 -3.24 8.91
CA ARG A 65 3.92 -2.39 7.81
C ARG A 65 5.08 -1.67 7.14
N ALA A 66 5.95 -1.04 7.92
CA ALA A 66 7.12 -0.35 7.38
C ALA A 66 8.04 -1.32 6.63
N ALA A 67 8.32 -2.48 7.23
CA ALA A 67 9.18 -3.47 6.62
C ALA A 67 8.62 -4.02 5.31
N PHE A 68 7.32 -4.31 5.28
CA PHE A 68 6.63 -4.77 4.08
C PHE A 68 6.60 -3.69 3.00
N MET A 69 6.30 -2.44 3.35
CA MET A 69 6.22 -1.33 2.40
C MET A 69 7.57 -0.97 1.77
N GLN A 70 8.68 -1.17 2.48
CA GLN A 70 10.02 -0.92 1.94
C GLN A 70 10.47 -1.99 0.93
N LYS A 71 9.96 -3.22 1.04
CA LYS A 71 10.34 -4.36 0.18
C LYS A 71 9.31 -4.66 -0.91
N ALA A 72 8.09 -4.15 -0.80
CA ALA A 72 7.03 -4.43 -1.77
C ALA A 72 7.39 -3.89 -3.18
N PRO A 73 7.26 -4.71 -4.25
CA PRO A 73 7.65 -4.32 -5.61
C PRO A 73 6.66 -3.35 -6.28
N VAL A 74 5.48 -3.14 -5.69
CA VAL A 74 4.36 -2.40 -6.30
C VAL A 74 4.27 -0.93 -5.86
N GLY A 75 5.29 -0.44 -5.14
CA GLY A 75 5.34 0.92 -4.60
C GLY A 75 4.50 1.14 -3.35
N THR A 76 4.80 2.21 -2.61
CA THR A 76 4.24 2.48 -1.27
C THR A 76 2.74 2.77 -1.29
N LEU A 77 2.24 3.54 -2.26
CA LEU A 77 0.83 3.91 -2.34
C LEU A 77 -0.08 2.70 -2.60
N THR A 78 0.30 1.86 -3.55
CA THR A 78 -0.44 0.62 -3.88
C THR A 78 -0.41 -0.35 -2.70
N THR A 79 0.77 -0.50 -2.08
CA THR A 79 0.94 -1.35 -0.90
C THR A 79 0.09 -0.88 0.26
N ALA A 80 0.08 0.43 0.53
CA ALA A 80 -0.74 1.02 1.58
C ALA A 80 -2.23 0.77 1.35
N LYS A 81 -2.70 0.89 0.11
CA LYS A 81 -4.10 0.59 -0.24
C LYS A 81 -4.43 -0.89 -0.03
N MET A 82 -3.56 -1.81 -0.43
CA MET A 82 -3.78 -3.25 -0.21
C MET A 82 -3.84 -3.61 1.28
N LEU A 83 -2.91 -3.09 2.08
CA LEU A 83 -2.88 -3.30 3.52
C LEU A 83 -4.12 -2.71 4.21
N ASN A 84 -4.54 -1.51 3.84
CA ASN A 84 -5.74 -0.88 4.40
C ASN A 84 -7.02 -1.64 3.99
N ALA A 85 -7.09 -2.13 2.75
CA ALA A 85 -8.21 -2.95 2.29
C ALA A 85 -8.31 -4.28 3.07
N ALA A 86 -7.17 -4.88 3.43
CA ALA A 86 -7.15 -6.07 4.28
C ALA A 86 -7.68 -5.80 5.69
N GLN A 87 -7.34 -4.65 6.30
CA GLN A 87 -7.89 -4.25 7.61
C GLN A 87 -9.40 -4.08 7.59
N VAL A 88 -9.94 -3.49 6.52
CA VAL A 88 -11.38 -3.26 6.39
C VAL A 88 -12.13 -4.57 6.18
N LYS A 89 -11.54 -5.54 5.46
CA LYS A 89 -12.16 -6.84 5.18
C LYS A 89 -12.15 -7.79 6.37
N LEU A 90 -11.17 -7.68 7.28
CA LEU A 90 -10.97 -8.65 8.35
C LEU A 90 -12.17 -8.80 9.31
N PRO A 91 -12.81 -7.73 9.82
CA PRO A 91 -13.92 -7.86 10.76
C PRO A 91 -15.10 -8.69 10.22
N ALA A 92 -15.35 -8.65 8.91
CA ALA A 92 -16.40 -9.43 8.28
C ALA A 92 -16.06 -10.92 8.20
N LEU A 93 -14.78 -11.26 7.99
CA LEU A 93 -14.30 -12.65 7.92
C LEU A 93 -14.15 -13.28 9.30
N THR A 94 -13.67 -12.53 10.30
CA THR A 94 -13.51 -13.02 11.68
C THR A 94 -14.85 -13.26 12.39
N LYS A 95 -15.91 -12.54 12.01
CA LYS A 95 -17.26 -12.75 12.55
C LYS A 95 -18.07 -13.83 11.84
N ASN A 96 -17.53 -14.40 10.76
CA ASN A 96 -18.23 -15.44 10.01
C ASN A 96 -18.02 -16.80 10.70
N GLU A 97 -19.04 -17.27 11.43
CA GLU A 97 -18.99 -18.53 12.17
C GLU A 97 -18.80 -19.74 11.25
N ASP A 98 -19.47 -19.79 10.09
CA ASP A 98 -19.31 -20.86 9.11
C ASP A 98 -17.86 -20.95 8.58
N LEU A 99 -17.23 -19.80 8.36
CA LEU A 99 -15.86 -19.74 7.83
C LEU A 99 -14.83 -20.10 8.90
N ASN A 100 -15.02 -19.64 10.15
CA ASN A 100 -14.17 -20.04 11.27
C ASN A 100 -14.32 -21.54 11.62
N ASN A 101 -15.50 -22.12 11.47
CA ASN A 101 -15.72 -23.55 11.68
C ASN A 101 -15.05 -24.41 10.59
N ARG A 102 -14.97 -23.89 9.36
CA ARG A 102 -14.34 -24.59 8.22
C ARG A 102 -12.82 -24.45 8.16
N CYS A 103 -12.30 -23.26 8.46
CA CYS A 103 -10.91 -22.90 8.25
C CYS A 103 -10.12 -22.71 9.57
N GLY A 104 -10.79 -22.71 10.72
CA GLY A 104 -10.21 -22.37 12.02
C GLY A 104 -10.08 -20.86 12.24
N ASN A 105 -9.62 -20.47 13.44
CA ASN A 105 -9.37 -19.07 13.77
C ASN A 105 -8.02 -18.59 13.18
N LEU A 106 -8.02 -18.33 11.87
CA LEU A 106 -6.83 -17.91 11.13
C LEU A 106 -6.27 -16.56 11.60
N THR A 107 -7.09 -15.70 12.21
CA THR A 107 -6.59 -14.42 12.77
C THR A 107 -5.66 -14.62 13.95
N THR A 108 -5.99 -15.54 14.86
CA THR A 108 -5.11 -15.86 15.99
C THR A 108 -3.82 -16.53 15.52
N LEU A 109 -3.90 -17.41 14.52
CA LEU A 109 -2.74 -18.08 13.94
C LEU A 109 -1.82 -17.08 13.22
N ALA A 110 -2.39 -16.19 12.41
CA ALA A 110 -1.64 -15.14 11.72
C ALA A 110 -0.88 -14.24 12.71
N LEU A 111 -1.45 -13.95 13.87
CA LEU A 111 -0.82 -13.10 14.88
C LEU A 111 0.36 -13.79 15.59
N THR A 112 0.22 -15.07 15.93
CA THR A 112 1.29 -15.85 16.57
C THR A 112 2.42 -16.17 15.60
N GLU A 113 2.10 -16.56 14.37
CA GLU A 113 3.09 -16.83 13.33
C GLU A 113 3.82 -15.56 12.87
N ALA A 114 3.12 -14.42 12.74
CA ALA A 114 3.78 -13.16 12.42
C ALA A 114 4.80 -12.76 13.48
N ALA A 115 4.50 -12.93 14.78
CA ALA A 115 5.45 -12.65 15.84
C ALA A 115 6.69 -13.55 15.76
N LYS A 116 6.50 -14.85 15.57
CA LYS A 116 7.60 -15.81 15.42
C LYS A 116 8.45 -15.55 14.16
N ASN A 117 7.81 -15.26 13.04
CA ASN A 117 8.51 -14.96 11.79
C ASN A 117 9.28 -13.65 11.88
N PHE A 118 8.73 -12.64 12.56
CA PHE A 118 9.44 -11.39 12.80
C PHE A 118 10.70 -11.58 13.65
N THR A 119 10.66 -12.47 14.67
CA THR A 119 11.87 -12.80 15.44
C THR A 119 12.96 -13.48 14.61
N ASN A 120 12.58 -14.14 13.51
CA ASN A 120 13.52 -14.70 12.53
C ASN A 120 13.89 -13.70 11.42
N GLY A 121 13.48 -12.43 11.52
CA GLY A 121 13.75 -11.42 10.52
C GLY A 121 12.95 -11.59 9.22
N ILE A 122 11.72 -12.10 9.31
CA ILE A 122 10.86 -12.35 8.14
C ILE A 122 9.50 -11.66 8.35
N VAL A 123 9.06 -10.88 7.36
CA VAL A 123 7.73 -10.25 7.31
C VAL A 123 7.02 -10.71 6.04
N ALA A 124 5.95 -11.50 6.20
CA ALA A 124 5.32 -12.25 5.12
C ALA A 124 6.34 -13.07 4.32
N GLN A 125 6.66 -12.60 3.12
CA GLN A 125 7.56 -13.24 2.15
C GLN A 125 8.90 -12.52 2.01
N PHE A 126 9.12 -11.45 2.77
CA PHE A 126 10.30 -10.61 2.68
C PHE A 126 11.21 -10.81 3.90
N THR A 127 12.50 -10.92 3.67
CA THR A 127 13.50 -10.87 4.74
C THR A 127 13.74 -9.43 5.17
N THR A 128 14.01 -9.21 6.45
CA THR A 128 14.33 -7.90 7.00
C THR A 128 15.78 -7.47 6.71
N GLU A 129 16.53 -8.27 5.96
CA GLU A 129 17.91 -7.98 5.58
C GLU A 129 17.98 -6.80 4.61
N GLY A 130 18.87 -5.85 4.92
CA GLY A 130 19.09 -4.66 4.10
C GLY A 130 17.94 -3.63 4.12
N LEU A 131 17.03 -3.69 5.11
CA LEU A 131 16.19 -2.53 5.38
C LEU A 131 17.08 -1.45 6.00
N PRO A 132 16.93 -0.17 5.61
CA PRO A 132 17.57 0.93 6.32
C PRO A 132 17.09 0.89 7.78
N VAL A 133 17.95 0.35 8.65
CA VAL A 133 17.70 0.25 10.07
C VAL A 133 17.64 1.65 10.66
N GLY A 134 16.46 1.99 11.19
CA GLY A 134 16.27 3.10 12.09
C GLY A 134 16.16 4.45 11.41
N ILE A 135 15.12 5.19 11.79
CA ILE A 135 15.23 6.65 11.81
C ILE A 135 16.51 6.94 12.60
N LYS A 136 17.51 7.56 11.95
CA LYS A 136 18.75 7.97 12.60
C LYS A 136 18.43 9.11 13.57
N ALA A 137 17.88 8.77 14.74
CA ALA A 137 17.57 9.68 15.82
C ALA A 137 18.84 9.98 16.62
N GLY A 138 19.85 10.53 15.93
CA GLY A 138 21.08 10.98 16.56
C GLY A 138 20.91 12.33 17.28
N PRO A 139 21.95 12.79 17.99
CA PRO A 139 21.98 14.13 18.60
C PRO A 139 21.66 15.27 17.63
N GLU A 140 21.88 15.05 16.32
CA GLU A 140 21.49 15.94 15.22
C GLU A 140 20.00 16.34 15.28
N VAL A 141 19.10 15.42 15.67
CA VAL A 141 17.65 15.69 15.76
C VAL A 141 17.35 16.72 16.85
N ILE A 142 18.08 16.71 17.96
CA ILE A 142 17.90 17.67 19.07
C ILE A 142 18.21 19.09 18.57
N LEU A 143 19.28 19.26 17.79
CA LEU A 143 19.65 20.55 17.22
C LEU A 143 18.59 21.08 16.25
N VAL A 144 18.05 20.21 15.37
CA VAL A 144 17.02 20.59 14.39
C VAL A 144 15.71 20.98 15.07
N VAL A 145 15.29 20.22 16.10
CA VAL A 145 14.08 20.51 16.88
C VAL A 145 14.25 21.82 17.65
N ALA A 146 15.39 22.01 18.33
CA ALA A 146 15.68 23.24 19.06
C ALA A 146 15.69 24.47 18.14
N ALA A 147 16.33 24.37 16.97
CA ALA A 147 16.34 25.44 15.97
C ALA A 147 14.94 25.77 15.44
N SER A 148 14.11 24.77 15.19
CA SER A 148 12.72 24.98 14.76
C SER A 148 11.92 25.70 15.85
N CYS A 149 12.02 25.24 17.10
CA CYS A 149 11.36 25.86 18.24
C CYS A 149 11.81 27.32 18.46
N THR A 150 13.10 27.62 18.33
CA THR A 150 13.59 28.99 18.50
C THR A 150 13.11 29.91 17.38
N ILE A 151 13.18 29.49 16.11
CA ILE A 151 12.70 30.29 14.97
C ILE A 151 11.21 30.60 15.11
N PHE A 152 10.38 29.59 15.43
CA PHE A 152 8.94 29.81 15.59
C PHE A 152 8.61 30.65 16.83
N SER A 153 9.40 30.57 17.90
CA SER A 153 9.17 31.37 19.13
C SER A 153 9.63 32.82 18.98
N VAL A 154 10.68 33.08 18.19
CA VAL A 154 11.22 34.43 17.92
C VAL A 154 10.16 35.32 17.27
N VAL A 155 9.31 34.78 16.39
CA VAL A 155 8.21 35.54 15.77
C VAL A 155 7.25 36.14 16.82
N TRP A 156 7.05 35.48 17.95
CA TRP A 156 6.16 35.95 19.02
C TRP A 156 6.84 36.86 20.04
N ILE A 157 8.17 36.83 20.12
CA ILE A 157 8.95 37.67 21.05
C ILE A 157 9.21 39.06 20.46
N PHE A 158 9.39 39.19 19.15
CA PHE A 158 9.66 40.47 18.47
C PHE A 158 8.41 41.16 17.91
N SER A 159 7.22 40.61 18.16
CA SER A 159 5.93 41.22 17.76
C SER A 159 5.29 42.09 18.86
N GLY A 160 5.98 42.29 20.00
CA GLY A 160 5.60 43.23 21.06
C GLY A 160 6.55 44.41 21.10
#